data_AF-A0A3M1IS91-F1
#
_entry.id   AF-A0A3M1IS91-F1
#
_cell.length_a   1.000
_cell.length_b   1.000
_cell.length_c   1.000
_cell.angle_alpha   90.00
_cell.angle_beta   90.00
_cell.angle_gamma   90.00
#
_symmetry.space_group_name_H-M   'P 1'
#
loop_
_entity.id
_entity.type
_entity.pdbx_description
1 polymer ?
#
loop_
_entity_poly.entity_id
_entity_poly.type
_entity_poly.pdbx_seq_one_letter_code
_entity_poly.pdbx_strand_id
1 'polypeptide(L)'
;MSESNSSIQGLLSAGGIEEILAARAPVVITGAPEGADAPALGELARALLRASSERPAALMHIARDDKRLAALESALAFFAPDAPVISIPAWDCVPYDRVSPNGEIASRRIAGLASLALRKRQKPEQPVILLTTVNAAIQRVPPRDFFRCNVQRISAGETVELDGLIARLESLGYMRTGNVMEPGEYAVRGGIVDLFPPGRKRPLRLDFFGDLLEAIRSFDPETQRTRKTLREFFLLPVCEVPFGEETVRRFRQRYVELFGPVTASDPLYEAVSAGARFPGMEHWLPLFHERLETLFDYVPGASVSFDHMAEDARAQRL
;
A
#
# COMPACT_ATOMS: atom_id res chain seq x y z
N MET A 1 -29.85 -11.44 -14.15
CA MET A 1 -29.42 -10.12 -14.67
C MET A 1 -28.91 -10.35 -16.09
N SER A 2 -29.32 -9.58 -17.09
CA SER A 2 -28.83 -9.80 -18.46
C SER A 2 -27.37 -9.35 -18.55
N GLU A 3 -26.45 -10.30 -18.70
CA GLU A 3 -25.03 -10.02 -18.94
C GLU A 3 -24.85 -9.62 -20.41
N SER A 4 -24.24 -8.48 -20.65
CA SER A 4 -23.79 -8.08 -21.99
C SER A 4 -22.38 -8.64 -22.21
N ASN A 5 -22.23 -9.48 -23.24
CA ASN A 5 -20.94 -10.06 -23.64
C ASN A 5 -20.26 -9.18 -24.69
N SER A 6 -19.00 -8.82 -24.45
CA SER A 6 -18.12 -8.18 -25.45
C SER A 6 -16.88 -9.04 -25.67
N SER A 7 -16.33 -9.08 -26.89
CA SER A 7 -15.05 -9.76 -27.14
C SER A 7 -13.87 -8.83 -26.86
N ILE A 8 -12.69 -9.38 -26.55
CA ILE A 8 -11.49 -8.56 -26.34
C ILE A 8 -11.03 -7.84 -27.63
N GLN A 9 -11.25 -8.46 -28.79
CA GLN A 9 -10.96 -7.83 -30.08
C GLN A 9 -11.89 -6.64 -30.33
N GLY A 10 -13.16 -6.75 -29.90
CA GLY A 10 -14.10 -5.64 -29.88
C GLY A 10 -13.68 -4.53 -28.90
N LEU A 11 -13.18 -4.90 -27.71
CA LEU A 11 -12.66 -3.94 -26.73
C LEU A 11 -11.46 -3.16 -27.26
N LEU A 12 -10.52 -3.83 -27.92
CA LEU A 12 -9.34 -3.19 -28.51
C LEU A 12 -9.63 -2.49 -29.85
N SER A 13 -10.88 -2.49 -30.32
CA SER A 13 -11.32 -1.78 -31.52
C SER A 13 -11.84 -0.37 -31.20
N ALA A 14 -11.89 0.51 -32.21
CA ALA A 14 -12.47 1.84 -32.07
C ALA A 14 -13.98 1.75 -31.80
N GLY A 15 -14.40 2.11 -30.58
CA GLY A 15 -15.81 2.18 -30.15
C GLY A 15 -16.18 1.19 -29.03
N GLY A 16 -15.55 0.02 -28.95
CA GLY A 16 -15.90 -0.99 -27.94
C GLY A 16 -15.64 -0.55 -26.50
N ILE A 17 -14.62 0.29 -26.28
CA ILE A 17 -14.36 0.86 -24.96
C ILE A 17 -15.44 1.87 -24.56
N GLU A 18 -15.97 2.65 -25.50
CA GLU A 18 -17.02 3.63 -25.21
C GLU A 18 -18.32 2.93 -24.81
N GLU A 19 -18.64 1.80 -25.42
CA GLU A 19 -19.77 0.95 -25.01
C GLU A 19 -19.59 0.41 -23.60
N ILE A 20 -18.39 -0.06 -23.25
CA ILE A 20 -18.08 -0.55 -21.89
C ILE A 20 -18.20 0.58 -20.88
N LEU A 21 -17.72 1.79 -21.20
CA LEU A 21 -17.81 2.94 -20.32
C LEU A 21 -19.24 3.49 -20.17
N ALA A 22 -20.07 3.34 -21.20
CA ALA A 22 -21.48 3.72 -21.17
C ALA A 22 -22.38 2.66 -20.51
N ALA A 23 -21.91 1.43 -20.37
CA ALA A 23 -22.67 0.33 -19.80
C ALA A 23 -23.07 0.63 -18.34
N ARG A 24 -24.36 0.41 -18.04
CA ARG A 24 -24.92 0.54 -16.68
C ARG A 24 -24.98 -0.79 -15.92
N ALA A 25 -24.62 -1.89 -16.58
CA ALA A 25 -24.57 -3.24 -16.03
C ALA A 25 -23.16 -3.82 -16.19
N PRO A 26 -22.78 -4.84 -15.39
CA PRO A 26 -21.51 -5.54 -15.57
C PRO A 26 -21.35 -6.06 -17.00
N VAL A 27 -20.18 -5.85 -17.59
CA VAL A 27 -19.82 -6.33 -18.92
C VAL A 27 -18.82 -7.47 -18.79
N VAL A 28 -19.13 -8.61 -19.40
CA VAL A 28 -18.21 -9.75 -19.44
C VAL A 28 -17.38 -9.66 -20.72
N ILE A 29 -16.06 -9.57 -20.55
CA ILE A 29 -15.11 -9.58 -21.66
C ILE A 29 -14.69 -11.03 -21.92
N THR A 30 -15.02 -11.54 -23.09
CA THR A 30 -14.74 -12.92 -23.52
C THR A 30 -13.68 -12.95 -24.63
N GLY A 31 -13.10 -14.14 -24.86
CA GLY A 31 -12.07 -14.31 -25.90
C GLY A 31 -10.74 -13.61 -25.58
N ALA A 32 -10.47 -13.37 -24.30
CA ALA A 32 -9.23 -12.77 -23.80
C ALA A 32 -8.23 -13.86 -23.37
N PRO A 33 -7.32 -14.31 -24.25
CA PRO A 33 -6.25 -15.22 -23.83
C PRO A 33 -5.35 -14.53 -22.81
N GLU A 34 -4.67 -15.32 -21.98
CA GLU A 34 -3.72 -14.79 -21.00
C GLU A 34 -2.65 -13.93 -21.69
N GLY A 35 -2.44 -12.71 -21.19
CA GLY A 35 -1.57 -11.69 -21.79
C GLY A 35 -2.29 -10.62 -22.63
N ALA A 36 -3.53 -10.87 -23.06
CA ALA A 36 -4.35 -9.84 -23.73
C ALA A 36 -5.06 -8.90 -22.74
N ASP A 37 -5.17 -9.32 -21.49
CA ASP A 37 -5.65 -8.56 -20.33
C ASP A 37 -4.90 -7.25 -20.09
N ALA A 38 -3.57 -7.26 -20.04
CA ALA A 38 -2.76 -6.08 -19.77
C ALA A 38 -2.99 -4.93 -20.77
N PRO A 39 -2.93 -5.15 -22.11
CA PRO A 39 -3.24 -4.08 -23.05
C PRO A 39 -4.71 -3.62 -22.95
N ALA A 40 -5.66 -4.53 -22.68
CA ALA A 40 -7.06 -4.15 -22.49
C ALA A 40 -7.27 -3.26 -21.25
N LEU A 41 -6.64 -3.61 -20.12
CA LEU A 41 -6.68 -2.80 -18.89
C LEU A 41 -6.00 -1.45 -19.09
N GLY A 42 -4.88 -1.41 -19.81
CA GLY A 42 -4.20 -0.16 -20.18
C GLY A 42 -5.09 0.77 -21.02
N GLU A 43 -5.71 0.25 -22.07
CA GLU A 43 -6.64 1.00 -22.91
C GLU A 43 -7.88 1.48 -22.15
N LEU A 44 -8.45 0.63 -21.29
CA LEU A 44 -9.57 1.01 -20.42
C LEU A 44 -9.18 2.15 -19.48
N ALA A 45 -7.99 2.09 -18.86
CA ALA A 45 -7.50 3.14 -17.99
C ALA A 45 -7.30 4.47 -18.75
N ARG A 46 -6.75 4.44 -19.97
CA ARG A 46 -6.62 5.62 -20.84
C ARG A 46 -7.99 6.20 -21.23
N ALA A 47 -8.95 5.35 -21.57
CA ALA A 47 -10.29 5.78 -21.94
C ALA A 47 -11.03 6.42 -20.76
N LEU A 48 -10.90 5.86 -19.56
CA LEU A 48 -11.43 6.46 -18.32
C LEU A 48 -10.86 7.86 -18.08
N LEU A 49 -9.56 8.06 -18.33
CA LEU A 49 -8.94 9.37 -18.22
C LEU A 49 -9.50 10.38 -19.23
N ARG A 50 -9.72 9.95 -20.48
CA ARG A 50 -10.32 10.79 -21.54
C ARG A 50 -11.76 11.17 -21.22
N ALA A 51 -12.57 10.20 -20.78
CA ALA A 51 -13.99 10.38 -20.50
C ALA A 51 -14.25 11.17 -19.21
N SER A 52 -13.31 11.18 -18.25
CA SER A 52 -13.51 11.85 -16.98
C SER A 52 -13.28 13.36 -17.09
N SER A 53 -14.33 14.15 -16.86
CA SER A 53 -14.25 15.60 -16.61
C SER A 53 -14.13 15.94 -15.12
N GLU A 54 -14.69 15.12 -14.22
CA GLU A 54 -14.83 15.44 -12.79
C GLU A 54 -14.48 14.31 -11.81
N ARG A 55 -14.28 13.06 -12.26
CA ARG A 55 -13.99 11.91 -11.37
C ARG A 55 -12.51 11.57 -11.34
N PRO A 56 -11.98 11.06 -10.20
CA PRO A 56 -10.66 10.46 -10.18
C PRO A 56 -10.67 9.23 -11.11
N ALA A 57 -10.03 9.37 -12.28
CA ALA A 57 -9.93 8.32 -13.29
C ALA A 57 -8.98 7.22 -12.79
N ALA A 58 -9.52 6.30 -12.00
CA ALA A 58 -8.82 5.12 -11.51
C ALA A 58 -9.54 3.86 -11.99
N LEU A 59 -8.78 2.94 -12.56
CA LEU A 59 -9.19 1.57 -12.81
C LEU A 59 -8.69 0.72 -11.64
N MET A 60 -9.58 0.05 -10.94
CA MET A 60 -9.21 -0.98 -9.97
C MET A 60 -9.34 -2.35 -10.65
N HIS A 61 -8.25 -3.10 -10.70
CA HIS A 61 -8.24 -4.48 -11.17
C HIS A 61 -8.00 -5.43 -9.99
N ILE A 62 -8.92 -6.39 -9.82
CA ILE A 62 -8.89 -7.40 -8.77
C ILE A 62 -8.46 -8.72 -9.40
N ALA A 63 -7.18 -9.06 -9.22
CA ALA A 63 -6.60 -10.33 -9.60
C ALA A 63 -7.09 -11.47 -8.70
N ARG A 64 -7.20 -12.68 -9.24
CA ARG A 64 -7.66 -13.86 -8.47
C ARG A 64 -6.69 -14.27 -7.35
N ASP A 65 -5.38 -14.06 -7.55
CA ASP A 65 -4.31 -14.44 -6.62
C ASP A 65 -3.05 -13.58 -6.80
N ASP A 66 -2.06 -13.76 -5.90
CA ASP A 66 -0.83 -12.96 -5.90
C ASP A 66 0.13 -13.29 -7.07
N LYS A 67 0.12 -14.53 -7.58
CA LYS A 67 0.93 -14.90 -8.77
C LYS A 67 0.45 -14.12 -9.98
N ARG A 68 -0.86 -14.03 -10.10
CA ARG A 68 -1.55 -13.34 -11.19
C ARG A 68 -1.40 -11.83 -11.08
N LEU A 69 -1.45 -11.27 -9.87
CA LEU A 69 -1.08 -9.89 -9.61
C LEU A 69 0.34 -9.58 -10.11
N ALA A 70 1.33 -10.41 -9.77
CA ALA A 70 2.71 -10.20 -10.20
C ALA A 70 2.88 -10.30 -11.72
N ALA A 71 2.19 -11.24 -12.37
CA ALA A 71 2.20 -11.38 -13.83
C ALA A 71 1.61 -10.14 -14.52
N LEU A 72 0.46 -9.65 -14.04
CA LEU A 72 -0.19 -8.45 -14.55
C LEU A 72 0.63 -7.18 -14.31
N GLU A 73 1.28 -7.05 -13.16
CA GLU A 73 2.16 -5.92 -12.85
C GLU A 73 3.31 -5.81 -13.87
N SER A 74 3.94 -6.96 -14.19
CA SER A 74 4.99 -7.02 -15.21
C SER A 74 4.45 -6.72 -16.63
N ALA A 75 3.32 -7.31 -16.99
CA ALA A 75 2.71 -7.12 -18.31
C ALA A 75 2.25 -5.67 -18.52
N LEU A 76 1.62 -5.04 -17.52
CA LEU A 76 1.20 -3.63 -17.58
C LEU A 76 2.40 -2.69 -17.70
N ALA A 77 3.52 -2.98 -17.02
CA ALA A 77 4.74 -2.20 -17.17
C ALA A 77 5.29 -2.21 -18.62
N PHE A 78 5.01 -3.28 -19.38
CA PHE A 78 5.39 -3.39 -20.79
C PHE A 78 4.36 -2.78 -21.75
N PHE A 79 3.07 -3.11 -21.60
CA PHE A 79 2.02 -2.71 -22.54
C PHE A 79 1.41 -1.33 -22.26
N ALA A 80 1.49 -0.84 -21.03
CA ALA A 80 0.92 0.44 -20.60
C ALA A 80 1.88 1.23 -19.70
N PRO A 81 3.11 1.56 -20.17
CA PRO A 81 4.11 2.27 -19.36
C PRO A 81 3.69 3.69 -18.96
N ASP A 82 2.72 4.28 -19.67
CA ASP A 82 2.09 5.57 -19.38
C ASP A 82 0.97 5.50 -18.34
N ALA A 83 0.59 4.29 -17.89
CA ALA A 83 -0.42 4.05 -16.87
C ALA A 83 0.21 3.50 -15.58
N PRO A 84 0.70 4.37 -14.66
CA PRO A 84 1.27 3.95 -13.40
C PRO A 84 0.38 2.96 -12.63
N VAL A 85 0.98 1.82 -12.30
CA VAL A 85 0.35 0.78 -11.47
C VAL A 85 0.66 1.03 -10.01
N ILE A 86 -0.38 1.03 -9.18
CA ILE A 86 -0.27 1.01 -7.72
C ILE A 86 -0.72 -0.37 -7.26
N SER A 87 0.21 -1.18 -6.77
CA SER A 87 -0.06 -2.55 -6.34
C SER A 87 -0.30 -2.62 -4.83
N ILE A 88 -1.40 -3.25 -4.43
CA ILE A 88 -1.70 -3.57 -3.02
C ILE A 88 -1.94 -5.08 -2.92
N PRO A 89 -0.90 -5.89 -2.61
CA PRO A 89 -1.02 -7.34 -2.51
C PRO A 89 -1.79 -7.74 -1.23
N ALA A 90 -2.19 -9.01 -1.13
CA ALA A 90 -2.71 -9.55 0.12
C ALA A 90 -1.60 -9.70 1.16
N TRP A 91 -1.97 -9.86 2.43
CA TRP A 91 -1.02 -10.44 3.39
C TRP A 91 -0.68 -11.88 2.97
N ASP A 92 0.57 -12.26 3.16
CA ASP A 92 1.09 -13.60 2.89
C ASP A 92 0.88 -14.58 4.07
N CYS A 93 0.15 -14.16 5.10
CA CYS A 93 -0.30 -14.98 6.21
C CYS A 93 -1.82 -15.27 6.14
N VAL A 94 -2.26 -16.33 6.81
CA VAL A 94 -3.68 -16.69 6.89
C VAL A 94 -4.43 -15.81 7.90
N PRO A 95 -5.78 -15.73 7.87
CA PRO A 95 -6.51 -14.96 8.87
C PRO A 95 -6.26 -15.51 10.27
N TYR A 96 -6.00 -14.61 11.22
CA TYR A 96 -5.73 -14.94 12.62
C TYR A 96 -4.48 -15.80 12.82
N ASP A 97 -3.51 -15.69 11.89
CA ASP A 97 -2.20 -16.29 12.07
C ASP A 97 -1.47 -15.67 13.27
N ARG A 98 -0.47 -16.38 13.78
CA ARG A 98 0.44 -15.89 14.83
C ARG A 98 1.71 -15.24 14.25
N VAL A 99 1.71 -15.01 12.94
CA VAL A 99 2.82 -14.47 12.18
C VAL A 99 2.35 -13.18 11.50
N SER A 100 3.18 -12.14 11.57
CA SER A 100 2.94 -10.90 10.84
C SER A 100 3.21 -11.10 9.35
N PRO A 101 2.56 -10.32 8.45
CA PRO A 101 2.93 -10.33 7.04
C PRO A 101 4.41 -10.01 6.86
N ASN A 102 5.03 -10.58 5.83
CA ASN A 102 6.43 -10.31 5.51
C ASN A 102 6.66 -8.81 5.32
N GLY A 103 7.82 -8.32 5.77
CA GLY A 103 8.21 -6.91 5.69
C GLY A 103 8.12 -6.33 4.27
N GLU A 104 8.45 -7.11 3.23
CA GLU A 104 8.29 -6.68 1.84
C GLU A 104 6.81 -6.49 1.45
N ILE A 105 5.94 -7.42 1.85
CA ILE A 105 4.50 -7.34 1.61
C ILE A 105 3.89 -6.15 2.36
N ALA A 106 4.21 -6.00 3.64
CA ALA A 106 3.79 -4.85 4.45
C ALA A 106 4.27 -3.52 3.82
N SER A 107 5.52 -3.48 3.37
CA SER A 107 6.13 -2.34 2.71
C SER A 107 5.40 -1.94 1.42
N ARG A 108 5.10 -2.92 0.55
CA ARG A 108 4.35 -2.69 -0.70
C ARG A 108 2.94 -2.16 -0.41
N ARG A 109 2.25 -2.77 0.57
CA ARG A 109 0.89 -2.35 0.97
C ARG A 109 0.87 -0.93 1.51
N ILE A 110 1.79 -0.58 2.41
CA ILE A 110 1.91 0.78 2.94
C ILE A 110 2.16 1.79 1.83
N ALA A 111 3.09 1.49 0.91
CA ALA A 111 3.40 2.38 -0.19
C ALA A 111 2.18 2.62 -1.08
N GLY A 112 1.43 1.55 -1.41
CA GLY A 112 0.22 1.64 -2.20
C GLY A 112 -0.88 2.44 -1.50
N LEU A 113 -1.18 2.12 -0.24
CA LEU A 113 -2.19 2.81 0.56
C LEU A 113 -1.83 4.29 0.77
N ALA A 114 -0.57 4.61 1.09
CA ALA A 114 -0.11 5.99 1.23
C ALA A 114 -0.23 6.77 -0.08
N SER A 115 0.18 6.17 -1.20
CA SER A 115 0.06 6.77 -2.54
C SER A 115 -1.39 7.12 -2.88
N LEU A 116 -2.34 6.23 -2.56
CA LEU A 116 -3.76 6.47 -2.75
C LEU A 116 -4.32 7.52 -1.76
N ALA A 117 -3.95 7.46 -0.47
CA ALA A 117 -4.47 8.34 0.57
C ALA A 117 -4.06 9.81 0.41
N LEU A 118 -2.84 10.04 -0.08
CA LEU A 118 -2.25 11.37 -0.29
C LEU A 118 -2.57 11.93 -1.68
N ARG A 119 -3.21 11.14 -2.55
CA ARG A 119 -3.54 11.58 -3.89
C ARG A 119 -4.55 12.73 -3.84
N LYS A 120 -4.28 13.79 -4.61
CA LYS A 120 -5.21 14.92 -4.77
C LYS A 120 -6.47 14.43 -5.49
N ARG A 121 -7.63 14.98 -5.12
CA ARG A 121 -8.93 14.70 -5.76
C ARG A 121 -9.11 15.36 -7.14
N GLN A 122 -8.04 15.88 -7.73
CA GLN A 122 -8.07 16.54 -9.04
C GLN A 122 -7.96 15.50 -10.15
N LYS A 123 -8.36 15.87 -11.37
CA LYS A 123 -8.17 15.03 -12.54
C LYS A 123 -6.68 14.65 -12.64
N PRO A 124 -6.34 13.35 -12.64
CA PRO A 124 -4.95 12.95 -12.75
C PRO A 124 -4.44 13.28 -14.16
N GLU A 125 -3.17 13.64 -14.29
CA GLU A 125 -2.54 13.87 -15.60
C GLU A 125 -2.30 12.56 -16.37
N GLN A 126 -2.25 11.45 -15.64
CA GLN A 126 -1.97 10.11 -16.15
C GLN A 126 -3.03 9.10 -15.67
N PRO A 127 -3.32 8.07 -16.47
CA PRO A 127 -4.22 7.00 -16.05
C PRO A 127 -3.63 6.24 -14.85
N VAL A 128 -4.51 5.68 -14.03
CA VAL A 128 -4.12 5.01 -12.79
C VAL A 128 -4.73 3.64 -12.76
N ILE A 129 -3.89 2.63 -12.55
CA ILE A 129 -4.34 1.27 -12.34
C ILE A 129 -4.00 0.88 -10.90
N LEU A 130 -5.03 0.72 -10.06
CA LEU A 130 -4.90 0.04 -8.78
C LEU A 130 -4.99 -1.46 -9.04
N LEU A 131 -3.90 -2.17 -8.79
CA LEU A 131 -3.85 -3.62 -8.91
C LEU A 131 -3.89 -4.25 -7.51
N THR A 132 -4.85 -5.12 -7.26
CA THR A 132 -4.99 -5.82 -5.98
C THR A 132 -5.47 -7.24 -6.19
N THR A 133 -5.62 -8.02 -5.13
CA THR A 133 -6.17 -9.38 -5.18
C THR A 133 -7.53 -9.46 -4.52
N VAL A 134 -8.29 -10.52 -4.78
CA VAL A 134 -9.55 -10.80 -4.08
C VAL A 134 -9.35 -10.79 -2.56
N ASN A 135 -8.31 -11.45 -2.07
CA ASN A 135 -7.98 -11.51 -0.64
C ASN A 135 -7.68 -10.13 -0.04
N ALA A 136 -6.95 -9.28 -0.77
CA ALA A 136 -6.65 -7.93 -0.33
C ALA A 136 -7.88 -7.00 -0.38
N ALA A 137 -8.76 -7.17 -1.37
CA ALA A 137 -9.93 -6.32 -1.59
C ALA A 137 -11.02 -6.48 -0.53
N ILE A 138 -11.19 -7.70 0.00
CA ILE A 138 -12.18 -7.98 1.07
C ILE A 138 -11.65 -7.58 2.46
N GLN A 139 -10.34 -7.39 2.59
CA GLN A 139 -9.71 -7.05 3.86
C GLN A 139 -9.90 -5.55 4.17
N ARG A 140 -10.26 -5.24 5.41
CA ARG A 140 -10.29 -3.85 5.89
C ARG A 140 -8.88 -3.31 6.11
N VAL A 141 -8.69 -2.03 5.82
CA VAL A 141 -7.42 -1.31 5.87
C VAL A 141 -7.52 -0.10 6.83
N PRO A 142 -6.39 0.49 7.26
CA PRO A 142 -6.40 1.74 8.01
C PRO A 142 -7.21 2.83 7.30
N PRO A 143 -7.72 3.84 8.02
CA PRO A 143 -8.35 4.99 7.38
C PRO A 143 -7.29 5.86 6.68
N ARG A 144 -7.65 6.52 5.57
CA ARG A 144 -6.73 7.43 4.84
C ARG A 144 -6.08 8.50 5.73
N ASP A 145 -6.81 8.95 6.75
CA ASP A 145 -6.30 9.96 7.69
C ASP A 145 -5.09 9.47 8.48
N PHE A 146 -4.95 8.15 8.71
CA PHE A 146 -3.73 7.55 9.26
C PHE A 146 -2.51 7.95 8.43
N PHE A 147 -2.59 7.83 7.10
CA PHE A 147 -1.49 8.20 6.21
C PHE A 147 -1.30 9.72 6.13
N ARG A 148 -2.39 10.51 6.08
CA ARG A 148 -2.30 11.98 6.02
C ARG A 148 -1.60 12.59 7.23
N CYS A 149 -1.76 12.00 8.41
CA CYS A 149 -1.12 12.47 9.64
C CYS A 149 0.30 11.93 9.83
N ASN A 150 0.61 10.75 9.28
CA ASN A 150 1.88 10.07 9.57
C ASN A 150 2.94 10.21 8.46
N VAL A 151 2.55 10.54 7.23
CA VAL A 151 3.52 10.74 6.15
C VAL A 151 4.16 12.13 6.24
N GLN A 152 5.48 12.16 6.21
CA GLN A 152 6.28 13.39 6.25
C GLN A 152 7.21 13.45 5.04
N ARG A 153 7.24 14.58 4.35
CA ARG A 153 8.24 14.86 3.30
C ARG A 153 9.49 15.41 3.97
N ILE A 154 10.64 14.81 3.68
CA ILE A 154 11.95 15.21 4.19
C ILE A 154 12.86 15.55 3.01
N SER A 155 13.53 16.70 3.06
CA SER A 155 14.30 17.28 1.97
C SER A 155 15.73 17.60 2.40
N ALA A 156 16.70 17.36 1.52
CA ALA A 156 18.06 17.83 1.73
C ALA A 156 18.07 19.37 1.76
N GLY A 157 18.86 19.92 2.68
CA GLY A 157 19.00 21.36 2.93
C GLY A 157 18.03 21.93 3.97
N GLU A 158 17.15 21.12 4.56
CA GLU A 158 16.26 21.57 5.65
C GLU A 158 16.84 21.26 7.03
N THR A 159 16.39 21.99 8.04
CA THR A 159 16.76 21.75 9.44
C THR A 159 15.87 20.65 10.02
N VAL A 160 16.48 19.52 10.37
CA VAL A 160 15.84 18.36 10.97
C VAL A 160 16.65 17.96 12.21
N GLU A 161 16.04 18.13 13.39
CA GLU A 161 16.64 17.68 14.65
C GLU A 161 16.78 16.15 14.63
N LEU A 162 18.00 15.67 14.87
CA LEU A 162 18.33 14.24 14.78
C LEU A 162 17.52 13.40 15.78
N ASP A 163 17.45 13.85 17.04
CA ASP A 163 16.71 13.15 18.09
C ASP A 163 15.20 13.15 17.81
N GLY A 164 14.68 14.25 17.25
CA GLY A 164 13.30 14.35 16.79
C GLY A 164 12.99 13.37 15.65
N LEU A 165 13.91 13.21 14.69
CA LEU A 165 13.78 12.21 13.62
C LEU A 165 13.80 10.78 14.18
N ILE A 166 14.67 10.47 15.13
CA ILE A 166 14.74 9.15 15.77
C ILE A 166 13.43 8.83 16.50
N ALA A 167 12.94 9.75 17.32
CA ALA A 167 11.65 9.59 17.99
C ALA A 167 10.49 9.43 16.99
N ARG A 168 10.55 10.14 15.86
CA ARG A 168 9.57 9.99 14.77
C ARG A 168 9.66 8.61 14.14
N LEU A 169 10.84 8.08 13.86
CA LEU A 169 11.04 6.75 13.30
C LEU A 169 10.44 5.68 14.23
N GLU A 170 10.72 5.76 15.54
CA GLU A 170 10.15 4.86 16.54
C GLU A 170 8.62 4.95 16.59
N SER A 171 8.05 6.15 16.53
CA SER A 171 6.59 6.36 16.47
C SER A 171 5.93 5.84 15.18
N LEU A 172 6.72 5.62 14.14
CA LEU A 172 6.29 5.04 12.86
C LEU A 172 6.52 3.52 12.81
N GLY A 173 7.04 2.93 13.89
CA GLY A 173 7.29 1.49 14.04
C GLY A 173 8.63 1.00 13.49
N TYR A 174 9.56 1.91 13.16
CA TYR A 174 10.88 1.52 12.70
C TYR A 174 11.68 0.82 13.80
N MET A 175 12.46 -0.19 13.39
CA MET A 175 13.31 -0.95 14.29
C MET A 175 14.75 -0.46 14.21
N ARG A 176 15.35 -0.17 15.36
CA ARG A 176 16.76 0.22 15.44
C ARG A 176 17.65 -1.01 15.30
N THR A 177 18.56 -0.99 14.33
CA THR A 177 19.50 -2.07 14.06
C THR A 177 20.94 -1.55 13.95
N GLY A 178 21.92 -2.46 13.89
CA GLY A 178 23.31 -2.10 13.65
C GLY A 178 23.59 -1.77 12.18
N ASN A 179 22.95 -2.50 11.26
CA ASN A 179 23.01 -2.33 9.82
C ASN A 179 21.59 -2.43 9.25
N VAL A 180 21.25 -1.54 8.33
CA VAL A 180 19.95 -1.54 7.65
C VAL A 180 20.01 -2.46 6.45
N MET A 181 19.17 -3.49 6.47
CA MET A 181 19.04 -4.54 5.46
C MET A 181 17.62 -4.60 4.89
N GLU A 182 16.60 -4.44 5.75
CA GLU A 182 15.19 -4.66 5.39
C GLU A 182 14.31 -3.39 5.56
N PRO A 183 13.20 -3.28 4.81
CA PRO A 183 12.23 -2.20 5.00
C PRO A 183 11.74 -2.09 6.45
N GLY A 184 11.72 -0.88 6.98
CA GLY A 184 11.32 -0.59 8.36
C GLY A 184 12.46 -0.63 9.37
N GLU A 185 13.71 -0.83 8.94
CA GLU A 185 14.88 -0.70 9.80
C GLU A 185 15.52 0.70 9.71
N TYR A 186 16.20 1.10 10.78
CA TYR A 186 17.09 2.26 10.80
C TYR A 186 18.33 2.02 11.67
N ALA A 187 19.42 2.71 11.37
CA ALA A 187 20.66 2.71 12.14
C ALA A 187 21.21 4.13 12.27
N VAL A 188 21.86 4.42 13.40
CA VAL A 188 22.42 5.76 13.70
C VAL A 188 23.91 5.64 13.99
N ARG A 189 24.72 6.47 13.33
CA ARG A 189 26.18 6.49 13.44
C ARG A 189 26.70 7.93 13.44
N GLY A 190 26.77 8.54 14.62
CA GLY A 190 27.08 9.97 14.73
C GLY A 190 26.06 10.80 13.94
N GLY A 191 26.52 11.65 13.04
CA GLY A 191 25.67 12.44 12.14
C GLY A 191 25.10 11.67 10.94
N ILE A 192 25.12 10.35 10.93
CA ILE A 192 24.56 9.55 9.82
C ILE A 192 23.37 8.74 10.31
N VAL A 193 22.25 8.85 9.58
CA VAL A 193 21.08 7.98 9.77
C VAL A 193 20.85 7.16 8.52
N ASP A 194 21.00 5.86 8.62
CA ASP A 194 20.54 4.92 7.60
C ASP A 194 19.11 4.51 7.94
N LEU A 195 18.22 4.47 6.96
CA LEU A 195 16.87 3.95 7.10
C LEU A 195 16.38 3.30 5.82
N PHE A 196 15.47 2.34 5.93
CA PHE A 196 14.81 1.74 4.77
C PHE A 196 13.31 2.06 4.76
N PRO A 197 12.89 3.13 4.08
CA PRO A 197 11.48 3.46 3.99
C PRO A 197 10.68 2.45 3.15
N PRO A 198 9.45 2.13 3.58
CA PRO A 198 8.51 1.35 2.77
C PRO A 198 8.31 1.88 1.35
N GLY A 199 8.04 0.98 0.41
CA GLY A 199 7.81 1.31 -1.00
C GLY A 199 9.06 1.68 -1.81
N ARG A 200 10.24 1.67 -1.20
CA ARG A 200 11.50 1.93 -1.90
C ARG A 200 12.17 0.62 -2.27
N LYS A 201 12.93 0.64 -3.37
CA LYS A 201 13.79 -0.48 -3.79
C LYS A 201 15.13 -0.53 -3.03
N ARG A 202 15.50 0.57 -2.35
CA ARG A 202 16.79 0.74 -1.69
C ARG A 202 16.67 1.62 -0.45
N PRO A 203 17.46 1.35 0.60
CA PRO A 203 17.55 2.19 1.77
C PRO A 203 18.22 3.54 1.44
N LEU A 204 18.08 4.47 2.39
CA LEU A 204 18.58 5.83 2.34
C LEU A 204 19.55 6.07 3.48
N ARG A 205 20.64 6.76 3.17
CA ARG A 205 21.59 7.35 4.09
C ARG A 205 21.34 8.85 4.13
N LEU A 206 21.13 9.37 5.33
CA LEU A 206 20.96 10.77 5.63
C LEU A 206 22.24 11.27 6.28
N ASP A 207 22.92 12.21 5.62
CA ASP A 207 24.15 12.83 6.13
C ASP A 207 23.78 14.15 6.82
N PHE A 208 24.03 14.26 8.12
CA PHE A 208 23.74 15.43 8.95
C PHE A 208 25.01 16.19 9.38
N PHE A 209 24.89 17.52 9.43
CA PHE A 209 25.85 18.41 10.09
C PHE A 209 25.12 19.23 11.17
N GLY A 210 25.22 18.77 12.42
CA GLY A 210 24.31 19.24 13.48
C GLY A 210 22.87 18.86 13.11
N ASP A 211 21.97 19.85 13.08
CA ASP A 211 20.57 19.66 12.67
C ASP A 211 20.33 19.92 11.18
N LEU A 212 21.38 20.19 10.39
CA LEU A 212 21.23 20.38 8.94
C LEU A 212 21.31 19.03 8.22
N LEU A 213 20.26 18.65 7.49
CA LEU A 213 20.29 17.49 6.60
C LEU A 213 21.02 17.86 5.30
N GLU A 214 22.31 17.57 5.20
CA GLU A 214 23.13 17.98 4.05
C GLU A 214 22.82 17.18 2.79
N ALA A 215 22.67 15.86 2.92
CA ALA A 215 22.47 14.99 1.78
C ALA A 215 21.59 13.77 2.08
N ILE A 216 20.81 13.37 1.08
CA ILE A 216 20.06 12.11 1.08
C ILE A 216 20.63 11.23 -0.02
N ARG A 217 21.10 10.03 0.32
CA ARG A 217 21.75 9.12 -0.62
C ARG A 217 21.15 7.74 -0.53
N SER A 218 20.72 7.18 -1.66
CA SER A 218 20.41 5.74 -1.71
C SER A 218 21.70 4.92 -1.62
N PHE A 219 21.64 3.78 -0.93
CA PHE A 219 22.74 2.83 -0.89
C PHE A 219 22.27 1.39 -1.13
N ASP A 220 23.23 0.50 -1.33
CA ASP A 220 23.02 -0.92 -1.53
C ASP A 220 23.11 -1.65 -0.18
N PRO A 221 22.05 -2.34 0.30
CA PRO A 221 22.01 -2.87 1.65
C PRO A 221 23.08 -3.95 1.92
N GLU A 222 23.45 -4.74 0.91
CA GLU A 222 24.45 -5.79 1.07
C GLU A 222 25.87 -5.22 1.11
N THR A 223 26.20 -4.32 0.17
CA THR A 223 27.56 -3.78 0.04
C THR A 223 27.80 -2.52 0.88
N GLN A 224 26.74 -1.92 1.41
CA GLN A 224 26.74 -0.66 2.16
C GLN A 224 27.33 0.52 1.36
N ARG A 225 27.30 0.43 0.02
CA ARG A 225 27.85 1.44 -0.89
C ARG A 225 26.78 2.40 -1.38
N THR A 226 27.08 3.69 -1.24
CA THR A 226 26.29 4.79 -1.80
C THR A 226 26.15 4.66 -3.31
N ARG A 227 24.97 5.01 -3.82
CA ARG A 227 24.63 5.02 -5.24
C ARG A 227 24.21 6.41 -5.72
N LYS A 228 22.93 6.75 -5.54
CA LYS A 228 22.30 7.94 -6.13
C LYS A 228 21.90 8.93 -5.04
N THR A 229 22.19 10.20 -5.23
CA THR A 229 21.70 11.31 -4.38
C THR A 229 20.24 11.64 -4.73
N LEU A 230 19.44 11.93 -3.70
CA LEU A 230 18.04 12.33 -3.79
C LEU A 230 17.88 13.74 -3.21
N ARG A 231 16.90 14.48 -3.73
CA ARG A 231 16.54 15.79 -3.19
C ARG A 231 15.64 15.68 -1.96
N GLU A 232 14.76 14.69 -1.97
CA GLU A 232 13.76 14.47 -0.94
C GLU A 232 13.32 13.00 -0.91
N PHE A 233 12.64 12.62 0.16
CA PHE A 233 11.88 11.38 0.26
C PHE A 233 10.63 11.57 1.15
N PHE A 234 9.72 10.61 1.10
CA PHE A 234 8.60 10.53 2.01
C PHE A 234 8.88 9.48 3.07
N LEU A 235 8.84 9.87 4.34
CA LEU A 235 8.87 8.99 5.48
C LEU A 235 7.46 8.44 5.72
N LEU A 236 7.33 7.11 5.75
CA LEU A 236 6.05 6.39 5.85
C LEU A 236 6.05 5.51 7.11
N PRO A 237 4.88 5.19 7.71
CA PRO A 237 4.76 4.14 8.72
C PRO A 237 5.27 2.79 8.20
N VAL A 238 5.83 1.92 9.04
CA VAL A 238 6.35 0.62 8.56
C VAL A 238 5.27 -0.41 8.25
N CYS A 239 4.11 -0.31 8.90
CA CYS A 239 2.99 -1.22 8.72
C CYS A 239 1.65 -0.52 8.98
N GLU A 240 0.56 -1.27 8.82
CA GLU A 240 -0.81 -0.76 8.91
C GLU A 240 -1.23 -0.47 10.36
N VAL A 241 -0.44 -0.89 11.35
CA VAL A 241 -0.69 -0.66 12.77
C VAL A 241 0.04 0.62 13.23
N PRO A 242 -0.68 1.60 13.84
CA PRO A 242 -0.04 2.78 14.42
C PRO A 242 0.80 2.41 15.64
N PHE A 243 1.73 3.28 16.03
CA PHE A 243 2.53 3.15 17.26
C PHE A 243 2.38 4.39 18.14
N GLY A 244 2.96 4.35 19.34
CA GLY A 244 2.91 5.45 20.30
C GLY A 244 1.83 5.33 21.38
N GLU A 245 1.89 6.22 22.38
CA GLU A 245 1.09 6.15 23.60
C GLU A 245 -0.42 6.18 23.36
N GLU A 246 -0.88 6.99 22.40
CA GLU A 246 -2.30 7.05 22.02
C GLU A 246 -2.80 5.70 21.51
N THR A 247 -1.99 5.04 20.69
CA THR A 247 -2.32 3.72 20.14
C THR A 247 -2.41 2.69 21.26
N VAL A 248 -1.45 2.69 22.18
CA VAL A 248 -1.45 1.78 23.33
C VAL A 248 -2.71 2.00 24.19
N ARG A 249 -3.05 3.26 24.48
CA ARG A 249 -4.25 3.60 25.25
C ARG A 249 -5.51 3.07 24.57
N ARG A 250 -5.66 3.32 23.27
CA ARG A 250 -6.81 2.87 22.47
C ARG A 250 -6.93 1.35 22.44
N PHE A 251 -5.82 0.67 22.16
CA PHE A 251 -5.78 -0.78 22.15
C PHE A 251 -6.25 -1.34 23.50
N ARG A 252 -5.70 -0.86 24.61
CA ARG A 252 -6.05 -1.33 25.96
C ARG A 252 -7.52 -1.11 26.28
N GLN A 253 -8.04 0.07 25.95
CA GLN A 253 -9.45 0.39 26.15
C GLN A 253 -10.35 -0.57 25.36
N ARG A 254 -10.11 -0.71 24.05
CA ARG A 254 -10.94 -1.57 23.19
C ARG A 254 -10.81 -3.05 23.49
N TYR A 255 -9.62 -3.48 23.88
CA TYR A 255 -9.38 -4.85 24.31
C TYR A 255 -10.28 -5.17 25.52
N VAL A 256 -10.29 -4.31 26.55
CA VAL A 256 -11.14 -4.51 27.73
C VAL A 256 -12.63 -4.40 27.41
N GLU A 257 -13.02 -3.49 26.52
CA GLU A 257 -14.41 -3.35 26.05
C GLU A 257 -14.93 -4.63 25.36
N LEU A 258 -14.09 -5.31 24.58
CA LEU A 258 -14.48 -6.49 23.79
C LEU A 258 -14.29 -7.82 24.52
N PHE A 259 -13.23 -7.95 25.32
CA PHE A 259 -12.84 -9.22 25.95
C PHE A 259 -13.01 -9.23 27.47
N GLY A 260 -13.33 -8.08 28.09
CA GLY A 260 -13.43 -7.92 29.53
C GLY A 260 -12.09 -7.62 30.21
N PRO A 261 -12.07 -7.55 31.55
CA PRO A 261 -10.85 -7.27 32.30
C PRO A 261 -9.76 -8.31 32.03
N VAL A 262 -8.51 -7.87 31.88
CA VAL A 262 -7.36 -8.75 31.69
C VAL A 262 -7.04 -9.45 33.01
N THR A 263 -7.51 -10.70 33.17
CA THR A 263 -7.32 -11.50 34.39
C THR A 263 -6.20 -12.53 34.28
N ALA A 264 -5.76 -12.85 33.06
CA ALA A 264 -4.67 -13.77 32.77
C ALA A 264 -3.57 -13.04 31.98
N SER A 265 -2.35 -13.58 32.02
CA SER A 265 -1.23 -13.08 31.19
C SER A 265 -1.57 -13.34 29.72
N ASP A 266 -1.85 -12.26 28.98
CA ASP A 266 -2.02 -12.27 27.53
C ASP A 266 -0.77 -11.62 26.91
N PRO A 267 0.06 -12.40 26.17
CA PRO A 267 1.29 -11.90 25.57
C PRO A 267 1.10 -10.75 24.58
N LEU A 268 -0.01 -10.73 23.83
CA LEU A 268 -0.32 -9.63 22.91
C LEU A 268 -0.63 -8.36 23.72
N TYR A 269 -1.47 -8.48 24.75
CA TYR A 269 -1.84 -7.33 25.57
C TYR A 269 -0.63 -6.75 26.31
N GLU A 270 0.23 -7.61 26.87
CA GLU A 270 1.45 -7.20 27.55
C GLU A 270 2.44 -6.51 26.60
N ALA A 271 2.71 -7.11 25.44
CA ALA A 271 3.62 -6.55 24.45
C ALA A 271 3.15 -5.18 23.95
N VAL A 272 1.88 -5.05 23.55
CA VAL A 272 1.34 -3.77 23.08
C VAL A 272 1.29 -2.75 24.21
N SER A 273 0.98 -3.17 25.45
CA SER A 273 0.99 -2.27 26.62
C SER A 273 2.40 -1.73 26.92
N ALA A 274 3.44 -2.47 26.59
CA ALA A 274 4.84 -2.05 26.66
C ALA A 274 5.29 -1.22 25.44
N GLY A 275 4.41 -0.95 24.48
CA GLY A 275 4.74 -0.27 23.23
C GLY A 275 5.56 -1.13 22.24
N ALA A 276 5.64 -2.44 22.47
CA ALA A 276 6.40 -3.36 21.65
C ALA A 276 5.55 -3.97 20.52
N ARG A 277 6.22 -4.40 19.45
CA ARG A 277 5.60 -5.19 18.39
C ARG A 277 5.32 -6.61 18.88
N PHE A 278 4.24 -7.21 18.37
CA PHE A 278 3.90 -8.60 18.62
C PHE A 278 3.60 -9.30 17.28
N PRO A 279 4.16 -10.50 17.02
CA PRO A 279 3.86 -11.25 15.80
C PRO A 279 2.36 -11.50 15.61
N GLY A 280 1.84 -11.18 14.42
CA GLY A 280 0.42 -11.32 14.09
C GLY A 280 -0.49 -10.23 14.68
N MET A 281 0.06 -9.17 15.30
CA MET A 281 -0.76 -8.07 15.82
C MET A 281 -1.61 -7.37 14.75
N GLU A 282 -1.20 -7.45 13.48
CA GLU A 282 -1.94 -6.92 12.35
C GLU A 282 -3.36 -7.51 12.25
N HIS A 283 -3.57 -8.76 12.66
CA HIS A 283 -4.92 -9.37 12.69
C HIS A 283 -5.88 -8.70 13.68
N TRP A 284 -5.34 -7.87 14.58
CA TRP A 284 -6.08 -7.10 15.57
C TRP A 284 -6.26 -5.63 15.15
N LEU A 285 -6.09 -5.32 13.86
CA LEU A 285 -6.20 -3.97 13.29
C LEU A 285 -7.38 -3.12 13.83
N PRO A 286 -8.61 -3.67 14.03
CA PRO A 286 -9.73 -2.92 14.58
C PRO A 286 -9.49 -2.37 16.00
N LEU A 287 -8.59 -2.96 16.79
CA LEU A 287 -8.26 -2.46 18.13
C LEU A 287 -7.39 -1.19 18.09
N PHE A 288 -6.66 -0.98 17.01
CA PHE A 288 -5.69 0.11 16.88
C PHE A 288 -6.21 1.35 16.16
N HIS A 289 -7.32 1.25 15.42
CA HIS A 289 -7.88 2.35 14.62
C HIS A 289 -9.33 2.62 14.98
N GLU A 290 -9.73 3.89 15.14
CA GLU A 290 -11.11 4.27 15.44
C GLU A 290 -12.13 3.61 14.51
N ARG A 291 -11.82 3.62 13.23
CA ARG A 291 -12.57 2.97 12.16
C ARG A 291 -11.58 2.39 11.17
N LEU A 292 -12.04 1.41 10.41
CA LEU A 292 -11.30 0.90 9.26
C LEU A 292 -12.07 1.23 7.98
N GLU A 293 -11.33 1.44 6.90
CA GLU A 293 -11.85 1.64 5.55
C GLU A 293 -11.64 0.37 4.72
N THR A 294 -12.17 0.35 3.50
CA THR A 294 -11.92 -0.66 2.47
C THR A 294 -11.06 -0.06 1.35
N LEU A 295 -10.47 -0.90 0.48
CA LEU A 295 -9.77 -0.38 -0.69
C LEU A 295 -10.69 0.44 -1.61
N PHE A 296 -12.00 0.14 -1.65
CA PHE A 296 -12.98 0.89 -2.42
C PHE A 296 -13.19 2.33 -1.88
N ASP A 297 -13.09 2.51 -0.56
CA ASP A 297 -13.14 3.84 0.06
C ASP A 297 -11.96 4.72 -0.38
N TYR A 298 -10.79 4.12 -0.65
CA TYR A 298 -9.59 4.81 -1.12
C TYR A 298 -9.71 5.34 -2.55
N VAL A 299 -10.53 4.69 -3.38
CA VAL A 299 -10.73 5.04 -4.80
C VAL A 299 -12.22 5.25 -5.12
N PRO A 300 -12.88 6.26 -4.51
CA PRO A 300 -14.32 6.44 -4.67
C PRO A 300 -14.68 6.76 -6.12
N GLY A 301 -15.60 5.98 -6.70
CA GLY A 301 -16.04 6.14 -8.08
C GLY A 301 -15.09 5.55 -9.13
N ALA A 302 -14.08 4.78 -8.72
CA ALA A 302 -13.25 4.01 -9.64
C ALA A 302 -14.08 2.92 -10.35
N SER A 303 -13.75 2.68 -11.61
CA SER A 303 -14.25 1.52 -12.32
C SER A 303 -13.53 0.27 -11.79
N VAL A 304 -14.30 -0.78 -11.53
CA VAL A 304 -13.78 -2.05 -11.01
C VAL A 304 -13.82 -3.09 -12.11
N SER A 305 -12.70 -3.79 -12.30
CA SER A 305 -12.58 -4.93 -13.18
C SER A 305 -12.09 -6.14 -12.37
N PHE A 306 -12.55 -7.32 -12.75
CA PHE A 306 -12.21 -8.57 -12.10
C PHE A 306 -11.47 -9.45 -13.08
N ASP A 307 -10.46 -10.16 -12.58
CA ASP A 307 -9.80 -11.19 -13.34
C ASP A 307 -10.70 -12.44 -13.48
N HIS A 308 -10.34 -13.31 -14.42
CA HIS A 308 -11.01 -14.59 -14.58
C HIS A 308 -10.94 -15.40 -13.28
N MET A 309 -12.07 -16.00 -12.85
CA MET A 309 -12.22 -16.75 -11.59
C MET A 309 -12.11 -15.92 -10.30
N ALA A 310 -12.22 -14.59 -10.35
CA ALA A 310 -12.23 -13.79 -9.13
C ALA A 310 -13.40 -14.14 -8.18
N GLU A 311 -14.57 -14.49 -8.72
CA GLU A 311 -15.73 -14.94 -7.92
C GLU A 311 -15.47 -16.29 -7.24
N ASP A 312 -14.84 -17.24 -7.93
CA ASP A 312 -14.47 -18.53 -7.35
C ASP A 312 -13.46 -18.35 -6.21
N ALA A 313 -12.45 -17.49 -6.43
CA ALA A 313 -11.48 -17.14 -5.39
C ALA A 313 -12.14 -16.46 -4.18
N ARG A 314 -13.18 -15.63 -4.42
CA ARG A 314 -13.97 -15.02 -3.33
C ARG A 314 -14.76 -16.06 -2.55
N ALA A 315 -15.39 -17.01 -3.24
CA ALA A 315 -16.20 -18.06 -2.62
C ALA A 315 -15.38 -19.03 -1.77
N GLN A 316 -14.09 -19.23 -2.07
CA GLN A 316 -13.19 -20.04 -1.25
C GLN A 316 -12.75 -19.35 0.05
N ARG A 317 -13.00 -18.04 0.16
CA ARG A 317 -12.44 -17.19 1.22
C ARG A 317 -13.45 -16.76 2.27
N LEU A 318 -14.73 -16.68 1.90
CA LEU A 318 -15.88 -16.36 2.77
C LEU A 318 -16.54 -17.65 3.26
#